data_AF-A0A410VDX8-F1
#
_entry.id   AF-A0A410VDX8-F1
#
_cell.length_a   1.000
_cell.length_b   1.000
_cell.length_c   1.000
_cell.angle_alpha   90.00
_cell.angle_beta   90.00
_cell.angle_gamma   90.00
#
_symmetry.space_group_name_H-M   'P 1'
#
loop_
_entity.id
_entity.type
_entity.pdbx_description
1 polymer ?
#
loop_
_entity_poly.entity_id
_entity_poly.type
_entity_poly.pdbx_seq_one_letter_code
_entity_poly.pdbx_strand_id
1 'polypeptide(L)'
;MTRTTCVALTVMALMASGAEAAIIDWQAELQRCRALRETVAPLLQAGEGISAVGRSNRSVRRCIWIQRMAVRKKIPGAERW
;
A
#
# COMPACT_ATOMS: atom_id res chain seq x y z
N MET A 1 -21.24 -19.30 -7.46
CA MET A 1 -20.61 -18.37 -8.42
C MET A 1 -20.21 -17.07 -7.69
N THR A 2 -19.09 -17.06 -6.96
CA THR A 2 -18.63 -15.86 -6.20
C THR A 2 -17.11 -15.71 -6.14
N ARG A 3 -16.33 -16.70 -6.58
CA ARG A 3 -14.87 -16.69 -6.50
C ARG A 3 -14.18 -15.98 -7.67
N THR A 4 -14.74 -16.07 -8.87
CA THR A 4 -14.18 -15.47 -10.09
C THR A 4 -14.28 -13.95 -10.11
N THR A 5 -15.36 -13.38 -9.55
CA THR A 5 -15.56 -11.93 -9.48
C THR A 5 -14.55 -11.24 -8.55
N CYS A 6 -14.23 -11.86 -7.41
CA CYS A 6 -13.20 -11.34 -6.49
C CYS A 6 -11.81 -11.32 -7.14
N VAL A 7 -11.47 -12.33 -7.94
CA VAL A 7 -10.19 -12.39 -8.66
C VAL A 7 -10.13 -11.34 -9.77
N ALA A 8 -11.22 -11.14 -10.49
CA ALA A 8 -11.29 -10.11 -11.52
C ALA A 8 -11.14 -8.69 -10.92
N LEU A 9 -11.73 -8.42 -9.75
CA LEU A 9 -11.60 -7.13 -9.06
C LEU A 9 -10.18 -6.91 -8.51
N THR A 10 -9.52 -7.92 -7.95
CA THR A 10 -8.12 -7.78 -7.52
C THR A 10 -7.18 -7.57 -8.70
N VAL A 11 -7.39 -8.28 -9.81
CA VAL A 11 -6.59 -8.10 -11.04
C VAL A 11 -6.83 -6.73 -11.65
N MET A 12 -8.08 -6.24 -11.72
CA MET A 12 -8.37 -4.89 -12.20
C MET A 12 -7.83 -3.81 -11.27
N ALA A 13 -7.91 -3.98 -9.94
CA ALA A 13 -7.27 -3.07 -9.00
C ALA A 13 -5.74 -3.05 -9.17
N LEU A 14 -5.11 -4.22 -9.43
CA LEU A 14 -3.69 -4.32 -9.69
C LEU A 14 -3.28 -3.68 -11.04
N MET A 15 -4.11 -3.83 -12.09
CA MET A 15 -3.86 -3.23 -13.40
C MET A 15 -4.11 -1.71 -13.41
N ALA A 16 -5.17 -1.24 -12.75
CA ALA A 16 -5.41 0.19 -12.54
C ALA A 16 -4.29 0.82 -11.69
N SER A 17 -3.79 0.11 -10.68
CA SER A 17 -2.61 0.56 -9.92
C SER A 17 -1.35 0.60 -10.80
N GLY A 18 -1.21 -0.32 -11.77
CA GLY A 18 -0.12 -0.32 -12.74
C GLY A 18 -0.18 0.84 -13.76
N ALA A 19 -1.38 1.20 -14.22
CA ALA A 19 -1.60 2.35 -15.10
C ALA A 19 -1.44 3.68 -14.35
N GLU A 20 -1.94 3.80 -13.10
CA GLU A 20 -1.62 4.93 -12.21
C GLU A 20 -0.10 5.00 -11.96
N ALA A 21 0.61 3.87 -11.86
CA ALA A 21 2.06 3.82 -11.59
C ALA A 21 2.97 4.43 -12.67
N ALA A 22 2.46 4.74 -13.86
CA ALA A 22 3.19 5.54 -14.85
C ALA A 22 3.20 7.06 -14.50
N ILE A 23 2.29 7.51 -13.62
CA ILE A 23 2.09 8.90 -13.17
C ILE A 23 2.02 8.95 -11.63
N ILE A 24 2.65 8.03 -10.91
CA ILE A 24 2.81 8.17 -9.46
C ILE A 24 3.98 9.12 -9.23
N ASP A 25 3.70 10.27 -8.62
CA ASP A 25 4.72 11.04 -7.94
C ASP A 25 5.18 10.23 -6.72
N TRP A 26 6.23 9.45 -6.97
CA TRP A 26 6.78 8.53 -5.98
C TRP A 26 7.22 9.25 -4.73
N GLN A 27 7.79 10.46 -4.86
CA GLN A 27 8.30 11.17 -3.70
C GLN A 27 7.14 11.67 -2.84
N ALA A 28 6.13 12.28 -3.44
CA ALA A 28 4.95 12.75 -2.71
C ALA A 28 4.20 11.59 -2.03
N GLU A 29 4.10 10.45 -2.71
CA GLU A 29 3.39 9.29 -2.17
C GLU A 29 4.18 8.57 -1.06
N LEU A 30 5.51 8.47 -1.20
CA LEU A 30 6.37 7.95 -0.13
C LEU A 30 6.28 8.81 1.13
N GLN A 31 6.23 10.14 0.98
CA GLN A 31 6.02 11.06 2.12
C GLN A 31 4.65 10.85 2.77
N ARG A 32 3.57 10.74 1.96
CA ARG A 32 2.23 10.42 2.49
C ARG A 32 2.23 9.10 3.27
N CYS A 33 2.96 8.10 2.78
CA CYS A 33 3.05 6.82 3.47
C CYS A 33 3.87 6.84 4.75
N ARG A 34 4.90 7.70 4.85
CA ARG A 34 5.61 7.95 6.11
C ARG A 34 4.71 8.60 7.15
N ALA A 35 4.03 9.67 6.77
CA ALA A 35 3.07 10.34 7.66
C ALA A 35 1.99 9.36 8.13
N LEU A 36 1.44 8.55 7.22
CA LEU A 36 0.47 7.52 7.59
C LEU A 36 1.08 6.47 8.54
N ARG A 37 2.33 6.04 8.32
CA ARG A 37 3.03 5.11 9.21
C ARG A 37 3.15 5.67 10.63
N GLU A 38 3.46 6.96 10.79
CA GLU A 38 3.52 7.61 12.11
C GLU A 38 2.16 7.59 12.81
N THR A 39 1.06 7.83 12.09
CA THR A 39 -0.29 7.78 12.69
C THR A 39 -0.70 6.38 13.14
N VAL A 40 -0.23 5.33 12.48
CA VAL A 40 -0.57 3.94 12.82
C VAL A 40 0.49 3.26 13.68
N ALA A 41 1.65 3.89 13.90
CA ALA A 41 2.72 3.36 14.74
C ALA A 41 2.24 2.97 16.15
N PRO A 42 1.36 3.75 16.83
CA PRO A 42 0.80 3.34 18.12
C PRO A 42 -0.02 2.06 18.04
N LEU A 43 -0.80 1.86 16.97
CA LEU A 43 -1.59 0.64 16.75
C LEU A 43 -0.69 -0.58 16.49
N LEU A 44 0.41 -0.37 15.76
CA LEU A 44 1.41 -1.41 15.53
C LEU A 44 2.15 -1.78 16.82
N GLN A 45 2.49 -0.80 17.66
CA GLN A 45 3.09 -1.01 18.97
C GLN A 45 2.13 -1.69 19.96
N ALA A 46 0.83 -1.43 19.84
CA ALA A 46 -0.22 -2.10 20.60
C ALA A 46 -0.43 -3.57 20.18
N GLY A 47 0.30 -4.07 19.17
CA GLY A 47 0.28 -5.48 18.78
C GLY A 47 -0.82 -5.87 17.80
N GLU A 48 -1.57 -4.92 17.22
CA GLU A 48 -2.61 -5.24 16.24
C GLU A 48 -2.06 -5.85 14.94
N GLY A 49 -0.77 -5.68 14.68
CA GLY A 49 -0.09 -6.25 13.52
C GLY A 49 -0.50 -5.56 12.20
N ILE A 50 0.44 -5.50 11.27
CA ILE A 50 0.28 -4.78 10.00
C ILE A 50 -0.90 -5.31 9.18
N SER A 51 -1.19 -6.61 9.28
CA SER A 51 -2.28 -7.27 8.58
C SER A 51 -3.67 -6.82 9.06
N ALA A 52 -3.87 -6.60 10.37
CA ALA A 52 -5.15 -6.13 10.88
C ALA A 52 -5.35 -4.64 10.57
N VAL A 53 -4.33 -3.82 10.83
CA VAL A 53 -4.34 -2.38 10.53
C VAL A 53 -4.55 -2.13 9.03
N GLY A 54 -3.89 -2.91 8.16
CA GLY A 54 -4.06 -2.81 6.70
C GLY A 54 -5.43 -3.28 6.22
N ARG A 55 -6.02 -4.30 6.83
CA ARG A 55 -7.37 -4.75 6.47
C ARG A 55 -8.41 -3.67 6.79
N SER A 56 -8.27 -3.03 7.95
CA SER A 56 -9.18 -1.99 8.43
C SER A 56 -8.98 -0.63 7.76
N ASN A 57 -7.81 -0.35 7.18
CA ASN A 57 -7.49 0.95 6.59
C ASN A 57 -7.04 0.85 5.12
N ARG A 58 -7.87 1.36 4.20
CA ARG A 58 -7.58 1.37 2.75
C ARG A 58 -6.30 2.13 2.41
N SER A 59 -6.02 3.24 3.11
CA SER A 59 -4.81 4.04 2.92
C SER A 59 -3.57 3.26 3.32
N VAL A 60 -3.65 2.46 4.39
CA VAL A 60 -2.54 1.58 4.83
C VAL A 60 -2.27 0.50 3.78
N ARG A 61 -3.31 -0.13 3.24
CA ARG A 61 -3.18 -1.10 2.14
C ARG A 61 -2.51 -0.49 0.91
N ARG A 62 -2.91 0.73 0.52
CA ARG A 62 -2.28 1.47 -0.58
C ARG A 62 -0.81 1.72 -0.29
N CYS A 63 -0.46 2.18 0.91
CA CYS A 63 0.93 2.45 1.28
C CYS A 63 1.82 1.20 1.30
N ILE A 64 1.32 0.07 1.77
CA ILE A 64 2.05 -1.21 1.69
C ILE A 64 2.33 -1.59 0.23
N TRP A 65 1.33 -1.43 -0.65
CA TRP A 65 1.51 -1.73 -2.08
C TRP A 65 2.52 -0.77 -2.73
N ILE A 66 2.43 0.53 -2.45
CA ILE A 66 3.32 1.54 -3.01
C ILE A 66 4.75 1.36 -2.53
N GLN A 67 4.96 1.10 -1.24
CA GLN A 67 6.28 0.80 -0.70
C GLN A 67 6.87 -0.47 -1.34
N ARG A 68 6.08 -1.53 -1.52
CA ARG A 68 6.52 -2.75 -2.24
C ARG A 68 6.90 -2.46 -3.68
N MET A 69 6.14 -1.63 -4.38
CA MET A 69 6.44 -1.25 -5.76
C MET A 69 7.66 -0.33 -5.85
N ALA A 70 7.81 0.60 -4.92
CA ALA A 70 8.96 1.50 -4.81
C ALA A 70 10.26 0.70 -4.57
N VAL A 71 10.23 -0.29 -3.68
CA VAL A 71 11.35 -1.23 -3.47
C VAL A 71 11.69 -2.00 -4.75
N ARG A 72 10.68 -2.57 -5.43
CA ARG A 72 10.89 -3.29 -6.70
C ARG A 72 11.49 -2.40 -7.79
N LYS A 73 11.07 -1.14 -7.85
CA LYS A 73 11.54 -0.12 -8.80
C LYS A 73 12.83 0.57 -8.34
N LYS A 74 13.38 0.21 -7.17
CA LYS A 74 14.58 0.83 -6.56
C LYS A 74 14.47 2.35 -6.39
N ILE A 75 13.26 2.83 -6.07
CA ILE A 75 13.03 4.26 -5.81
C ILE A 75 13.69 4.65 -4.47
N PRO A 76 14.47 5.74 -4.42
CA PRO A 76 15.06 6.24 -3.17
C PRO A 76 13.97 6.58 -2.14
N GLY A 77 14.22 6.25 -0.86
CA GLY A 77 13.29 6.53 0.23
C GLY A 77 12.18 5.48 0.43
N ALA A 78 12.18 4.39 -0.34
CA ALA A 78 11.32 3.24 -0.11
C ALA A 78 11.70 2.54 1.21
N GLU A 79 10.69 2.22 2.03
CA GLU A 79 10.84 1.58 3.33
C GLU A 79 10.19 0.19 3.33
N ARG A 80 10.78 -0.73 4.10
CA ARG A 80 10.14 -2.02 4.37
C ARG A 80 9.09 -1.85 5.47
N TRP A 81 7.83 -2.05 5.09
CA TRP A 81 6.71 -2.16 6.02
C TRP A 81 6.70 -3.51 6.71
#